data_AF-A0A3D3L2C6-F1
#
_entry.id   AF-A0A3D3L2C6-F1
#
_cell.length_a   1.000
_cell.length_b   1.000
_cell.length_c   1.000
_cell.angle_alpha   90.00
_cell.angle_beta   90.00
_cell.angle_gamma   90.00
#
_symmetry.space_group_name_H-M   'P 1'
#
loop_
_entity.id
_entity.type
_entity.pdbx_description
1 polymer ?
#
loop_
_entity_poly.entity_id
_entity_poly.type
_entity_poly.pdbx_seq_one_letter_code
_entity_poly.pdbx_strand_id
1 'polypeptide(L)'
;MLDPDSSFAGLASHCRVGARAGLHELRRAVRILERLAREQSLRLGRPAVGDDIPLVLVIAGWGSWASAFRAGPLAWAEDVVHDLVRDGGRAGITVIISGQRELVTSRFFAALPNRVYFPTGSSDDSRIAWPKLPPTAPVVGRGVAVGAVTAGSTAVCQFYTAAHSEGEDAGPVQVQALSLSRRPFRIEPLPAVVPVAQILDRAAVQIPAELTARVARGYRLLRIGVGGDELEPVSVPVTAAGVMAVLGG
;
A
#
# COMPACT_ATOMS: atom_id res chain seq x y z
N MET A 1 0.76 -1.42 2.32
CA MET A 1 1.99 -2.04 2.86
C MET A 1 2.17 -3.40 2.21
N LEU A 2 3.36 -3.67 1.71
CA LEU A 2 3.75 -4.96 1.15
C LEU A 2 4.68 -5.63 2.15
N ASP A 3 4.19 -6.68 2.80
CA ASP A 3 4.79 -7.29 3.99
C ASP A 3 4.89 -8.81 3.82
N PRO A 4 6.02 -9.33 3.33
CA PRO A 4 6.15 -10.74 2.95
C PRO A 4 6.09 -11.67 4.16
N ASP A 5 6.72 -11.28 5.28
CA ASP A 5 6.92 -12.12 6.47
C ASP A 5 5.99 -11.75 7.63
N SER A 6 5.00 -10.92 7.35
CA SER A 6 4.06 -10.42 8.34
C SER A 6 4.66 -9.60 9.50
N SER A 7 5.86 -9.05 9.32
CA SER A 7 6.60 -8.26 10.32
C SER A 7 5.84 -7.02 10.82
N PHE A 8 4.86 -6.54 10.06
CA PHE A 8 4.01 -5.40 10.42
C PHE A 8 2.62 -5.80 10.92
N ALA A 9 2.43 -7.04 11.40
CA ALA A 9 1.11 -7.51 11.85
C ALA A 9 0.48 -6.61 12.92
N GLY A 10 1.28 -6.13 13.88
CA GLY A 10 0.80 -5.23 14.94
C GLY A 10 0.31 -3.86 14.45
N LEU A 11 0.71 -3.43 13.24
CA LEU A 11 0.25 -2.18 12.62
C LEU A 11 -1.00 -2.37 11.76
N ALA A 12 -1.39 -3.62 11.44
CA ALA A 12 -2.49 -3.89 10.50
C ALA A 12 -3.84 -3.36 10.98
N SER A 13 -4.06 -3.27 12.30
CA SER A 13 -5.27 -2.70 12.92
C SER A 13 -5.26 -1.17 13.02
N HIS A 14 -4.15 -0.53 12.68
CA HIS A 14 -4.01 0.92 12.85
C HIS A 14 -4.91 1.68 11.86
N CYS A 15 -5.64 2.68 12.33
CA CYS A 15 -6.66 3.40 11.56
C CYS A 15 -6.13 4.14 10.31
N ARG A 16 -4.81 4.31 10.21
CA ARG A 16 -4.09 4.93 9.08
C ARG A 16 -3.63 3.92 8.02
N VAL A 17 -3.76 2.62 8.27
CA VAL A 17 -3.40 1.59 7.28
C VAL A 17 -4.59 1.37 6.36
N GLY A 18 -4.44 1.75 5.08
CA GLY A 18 -5.47 1.54 4.07
C GLY A 18 -5.44 0.13 3.45
N ALA A 19 -4.25 -0.48 3.33
CA ALA A 19 -4.10 -1.79 2.73
C ALA A 19 -2.81 -2.49 3.15
N ARG A 20 -2.87 -3.83 3.24
CA ARG A 20 -1.73 -4.74 3.47
C ARG A 20 -1.86 -5.95 2.55
N ALA A 21 -0.75 -6.44 2.04
CA ALA A 21 -0.69 -7.70 1.30
C ALA A 21 0.60 -8.45 1.64
N GLY A 22 0.49 -9.78 1.79
CA GLY A 22 1.62 -10.70 1.86
C GLY A 22 1.91 -11.37 0.52
N LEU A 23 2.98 -12.19 0.45
CA LEU A 23 3.37 -12.89 -0.79
C LEU A 23 2.28 -13.85 -1.31
N HIS A 24 1.45 -14.39 -0.42
CA HIS A 24 0.32 -15.25 -0.77
C HIS A 24 -0.83 -14.47 -1.46
N GLU A 25 -0.85 -13.14 -1.36
CA GLU A 25 -1.84 -12.26 -2.00
C GLU A 25 -1.22 -11.41 -3.11
N LEU A 26 -0.40 -12.01 -3.99
CA LEU A 26 0.38 -11.26 -4.99
C LEU A 26 -0.48 -10.34 -5.87
N ARG A 27 -1.70 -10.77 -6.25
CA ARG A 27 -2.64 -9.94 -7.01
C ARG A 27 -3.11 -8.72 -6.23
N ARG A 28 -3.32 -8.85 -4.92
CA ARG A 28 -3.70 -7.73 -4.05
C ARG A 28 -2.54 -6.77 -3.90
N ALA A 29 -1.30 -7.27 -3.76
CA ALA A 29 -0.12 -6.43 -3.73
C ALA A 29 0.00 -5.56 -4.99
N VAL A 30 -0.18 -6.14 -6.17
CA VAL A 30 -0.19 -5.40 -7.44
C VAL A 30 -1.32 -4.39 -7.50
N ARG A 31 -2.53 -4.76 -7.08
CA ARG A 31 -3.68 -3.86 -7.01
C ARG A 31 -3.43 -2.65 -6.09
N ILE A 32 -2.70 -2.84 -4.99
CA ILE A 32 -2.24 -1.75 -4.12
C ILE A 32 -1.34 -0.79 -4.89
N LEU A 33 -0.38 -1.32 -5.65
CA LEU A 33 0.52 -0.52 -6.47
C LEU A 33 -0.24 0.24 -7.58
N GLU A 34 -1.16 -0.43 -8.28
CA GLU A 34 -1.99 0.19 -9.32
C GLU A 34 -2.86 1.33 -8.77
N ARG A 35 -3.49 1.13 -7.60
CA ARG A 35 -4.32 2.17 -6.99
C ARG A 35 -3.48 3.39 -6.58
N LEU A 36 -2.26 3.17 -6.08
CA LEU A 36 -1.31 4.25 -5.78
C LEU A 36 -0.82 4.95 -7.04
N ALA A 37 -0.52 4.23 -8.11
CA ALA A 37 -0.12 4.82 -9.39
C ALA A 37 -1.25 5.65 -10.01
N ARG A 38 -2.51 5.16 -9.96
CA ARG A 38 -3.67 5.96 -10.37
C ARG A 38 -3.80 7.24 -9.54
N GLU A 39 -3.64 7.14 -8.22
CA GLU A 39 -3.66 8.32 -7.34
C GLU A 39 -2.53 9.31 -7.67
N GLN A 40 -1.33 8.81 -7.94
CA GLN A 40 -0.19 9.60 -8.37
C GLN A 40 -0.50 10.37 -9.66
N SER A 41 -1.00 9.69 -10.70
CA SER A 41 -1.38 10.34 -11.95
C SER A 41 -2.46 11.41 -11.76
N LEU A 42 -3.48 11.13 -10.95
CA LEU A 42 -4.55 12.08 -10.61
C LEU A 42 -3.99 13.33 -9.91
N ARG A 43 -3.09 13.15 -8.95
CA ARG A 43 -2.48 14.25 -8.18
C ARG A 43 -1.55 15.12 -9.02
N LEU A 44 -0.79 14.51 -9.93
CA LEU A 44 0.10 15.24 -10.84
C LEU A 44 -0.66 15.99 -11.94
N GLY A 45 -1.85 15.49 -12.33
CA GLY A 45 -2.69 16.12 -13.35
C GLY A 45 -3.51 17.31 -12.86
N ARG A 46 -3.63 17.52 -11.53
CA ARG A 46 -4.37 18.64 -10.94
C ARG A 46 -3.42 19.72 -10.39
N PRO A 47 -3.85 21.00 -10.35
CA PRO A 47 -3.12 22.01 -9.61
C PRO A 47 -3.01 21.57 -8.13
N ALA A 48 -1.84 21.76 -7.53
CA ALA A 48 -1.57 21.35 -6.17
C ALA A 48 -2.49 22.08 -5.19
N VAL A 49 -3.51 21.38 -4.70
CA VAL A 49 -4.34 21.82 -3.59
C VAL A 49 -3.73 21.18 -2.34
N GLY A 50 -3.29 21.98 -1.38
CA GLY A 50 -2.62 21.52 -0.14
C GLY A 50 -3.50 20.68 0.82
N ASP A 51 -4.61 20.11 0.34
CA ASP A 51 -5.58 19.34 1.11
C ASP A 51 -5.44 17.82 0.93
N ASP A 52 -4.44 17.38 0.17
CA ASP A 52 -4.22 15.96 -0.08
C ASP A 52 -3.60 15.25 1.13
N ILE A 53 -4.23 14.14 1.53
CA ILE A 53 -3.66 13.27 2.56
C ILE A 53 -2.34 12.69 2.04
N PRO A 54 -1.23 12.85 2.78
CA PRO A 54 0.03 12.23 2.42
C PRO A 54 -0.10 10.71 2.53
N LEU A 55 0.37 10.01 1.51
CA LEU A 55 0.31 8.54 1.45
C LEU A 55 1.69 7.95 1.66
N VAL A 56 1.76 6.82 2.37
CA VAL A 56 3.02 6.11 2.61
C VAL A 56 2.90 4.67 2.10
N LEU A 57 3.73 4.32 1.12
CA LEU A 57 3.92 2.94 0.67
C LEU A 57 5.15 2.36 1.37
N VAL A 58 4.92 1.36 2.22
CA VAL A 58 5.98 0.56 2.83
C VAL A 58 6.10 -0.77 2.10
N ILE A 59 7.31 -1.11 1.65
CA ILE A 59 7.66 -2.39 1.05
C ILE A 59 8.78 -3.02 1.88
N ALA A 60 8.47 -4.11 2.58
CA ALA A 60 9.47 -4.93 3.25
C ALA A 60 10.00 -6.02 2.33
N GLY A 61 11.30 -6.33 2.44
CA GLY A 61 11.91 -7.47 1.78
C GLY A 61 11.78 -7.42 0.26
N TRP A 62 12.28 -6.36 -0.38
CA TRP A 62 12.18 -6.15 -1.83
C TRP A 62 12.58 -7.37 -2.68
N GLY A 63 13.62 -8.12 -2.27
CA GLY A 63 14.07 -9.32 -2.99
C GLY A 63 12.97 -10.38 -3.15
N SER A 64 12.18 -10.61 -2.10
CA SER A 64 11.06 -11.57 -2.13
C SER A 64 9.95 -11.13 -3.09
N TRP A 65 9.63 -9.83 -3.11
CA TRP A 65 8.65 -9.26 -4.04
C TRP A 65 9.14 -9.27 -5.49
N ALA A 66 10.39 -8.85 -5.72
CA ALA A 66 10.99 -8.85 -7.05
C ALA A 66 11.01 -10.28 -7.63
N SER A 67 11.39 -11.27 -6.83
CA SER A 67 11.35 -12.69 -7.23
C SER A 67 9.92 -13.14 -7.56
N ALA A 68 8.95 -12.86 -6.67
CA ALA A 68 7.56 -13.25 -6.86
C ALA A 68 6.90 -12.59 -8.09
N PHE A 69 7.17 -11.30 -8.36
CA PHE A 69 6.66 -10.60 -9.53
C PHE A 69 7.22 -11.20 -10.82
N ARG A 70 8.52 -11.45 -10.87
CA ARG A 70 9.21 -12.00 -12.06
C ARG A 70 8.86 -13.45 -12.35
N ALA A 71 8.50 -14.23 -11.32
CA ALA A 71 8.10 -15.62 -11.47
C ALA A 71 6.72 -15.80 -12.13
N GLY A 72 5.93 -14.73 -12.27
CA GLY A 72 4.57 -14.79 -12.79
C GLY A 72 4.26 -13.75 -13.85
N PRO A 73 2.98 -13.62 -14.27
CA PRO A 73 2.53 -12.65 -15.27
C PRO A 73 2.50 -11.20 -14.75
N LEU A 74 3.04 -10.96 -13.55
CA LEU A 74 2.99 -9.69 -12.82
C LEU A 74 4.35 -8.98 -12.80
N ALA A 75 5.28 -9.36 -13.68
CA ALA A 75 6.63 -8.78 -13.75
C ALA A 75 6.62 -7.25 -13.95
N TRP A 76 5.62 -6.74 -14.67
CA TRP A 76 5.40 -5.30 -14.89
C TRP A 76 5.12 -4.51 -13.60
N ALA A 77 4.77 -5.17 -12.48
CA ALA A 77 4.60 -4.50 -11.20
C ALA A 77 5.89 -3.81 -10.72
N GLU A 78 7.05 -4.29 -11.15
CA GLU A 78 8.34 -3.64 -10.89
C GLU A 78 8.43 -2.27 -11.62
N ASP A 79 7.74 -2.08 -12.75
CA ASP A 79 7.66 -0.79 -13.46
C ASP A 79 6.85 0.21 -12.64
N VAL A 80 5.72 -0.24 -12.08
CA VAL A 80 4.88 0.59 -11.23
C VAL A 80 5.63 1.08 -9.99
N VAL A 81 6.43 0.22 -9.34
CA VAL A 81 7.26 0.63 -8.19
C VAL A 81 8.29 1.67 -8.61
N HIS A 82 8.92 1.50 -9.76
CA HIS A 82 9.88 2.47 -10.28
C HIS A 82 9.24 3.85 -10.49
N ASP A 83 8.05 3.91 -11.09
CA ASP A 83 7.34 5.17 -11.35
C ASP A 83 6.85 5.84 -10.05
N LEU A 84 6.41 5.04 -9.08
CA LEU A 84 6.08 5.53 -7.74
C LEU A 84 7.30 6.11 -7.01
N VAL A 85 8.46 5.48 -7.11
CA VAL A 85 9.71 6.01 -6.52
C VAL A 85 10.11 7.31 -7.20
N ARG A 86 10.01 7.38 -8.54
CA ARG A 86 10.46 8.55 -9.32
C ARG A 86 9.60 9.79 -9.08
N ASP A 87 8.28 9.64 -9.18
CA ASP A 87 7.35 10.76 -9.20
C ASP A 87 6.51 10.88 -7.91
N GLY A 88 6.61 9.93 -6.98
CA GLY A 88 5.77 9.86 -5.78
C GLY A 88 5.89 11.08 -4.89
N GLY A 89 7.11 11.59 -4.69
CA GLY A 89 7.36 12.78 -3.88
C GLY A 89 6.59 14.01 -4.36
N ARG A 90 6.47 14.19 -5.69
CA ARG A 90 5.70 15.29 -6.30
C ARG A 90 4.19 15.13 -6.12
N ALA A 91 3.71 13.90 -5.93
CA ALA A 91 2.31 13.56 -5.67
C ALA A 91 1.97 13.44 -4.18
N GLY A 92 2.90 13.74 -3.26
CA GLY A 92 2.69 13.54 -1.82
C GLY A 92 2.60 12.07 -1.40
N ILE A 93 3.25 11.19 -2.16
CA ILE A 93 3.38 9.74 -1.89
C ILE A 93 4.82 9.46 -1.49
N THR A 94 5.04 9.05 -0.24
CA THR A 94 6.35 8.61 0.25
C THR A 94 6.49 7.11 0.12
N VAL A 95 7.61 6.67 -0.43
CA VAL A 95 7.92 5.25 -0.63
C VAL A 95 9.07 4.86 0.29
N ILE A 96 8.84 3.87 1.16
CA ILE A 96 9.83 3.30 2.07
C ILE A 96 10.04 1.85 1.64
N ILE A 97 11.26 1.50 1.23
CA ILE A 97 11.59 0.17 0.75
C ILE A 97 12.77 -0.35 1.55
N SER A 98 12.66 -1.59 2.04
CA SER A 98 13.77 -2.32 2.63
C SER A 98 14.07 -3.56 1.80
N GLY A 99 15.34 -3.97 1.81
CA GLY A 99 15.85 -5.10 1.05
C GLY A 99 17.36 -5.20 1.21
N GLN A 100 17.94 -6.21 0.57
CA GLN A 100 19.36 -6.47 0.58
C GLN A 100 19.95 -6.17 -0.81
N ARG A 101 20.73 -7.10 -1.35
CA ARG A 101 21.37 -6.99 -2.66
C ARG A 101 20.40 -6.62 -3.77
N GLU A 102 19.21 -7.22 -3.80
CA GLU A 102 18.23 -7.03 -4.87
C GLU A 102 17.70 -5.60 -4.91
N LEU A 103 17.64 -4.92 -3.76
CA LEU A 103 17.26 -3.51 -3.68
C LEU A 103 18.37 -2.62 -4.21
N VAL A 104 19.61 -2.93 -3.86
CA VAL A 104 20.80 -2.18 -4.30
C VAL A 104 21.00 -2.30 -5.81
N THR A 105 20.69 -3.45 -6.39
CA THR A 105 20.75 -3.69 -7.84
C THR A 105 19.49 -3.29 -8.59
N SER A 106 18.46 -2.75 -7.91
CA SER A 106 17.22 -2.36 -8.59
C SER A 106 17.44 -1.13 -9.46
N ARG A 107 16.73 -1.04 -10.58
CA ARG A 107 16.85 0.10 -11.51
C ARG A 107 16.46 1.46 -10.90
N PHE A 108 15.59 1.46 -9.88
CA PHE A 108 15.16 2.68 -9.19
C PHE A 108 16.09 3.04 -8.03
N PHE A 109 17.09 2.22 -7.69
CA PHE A 109 17.99 2.48 -6.56
C PHE A 109 18.67 3.84 -6.69
N ALA A 110 19.10 4.20 -7.91
CA ALA A 110 19.71 5.51 -8.19
C ALA A 110 18.76 6.68 -7.93
N ALA A 111 17.45 6.49 -8.12
CA ALA A 111 16.42 7.52 -7.89
C ALA A 111 16.07 7.72 -6.41
N LEU A 112 16.51 6.83 -5.51
CA LEU A 112 16.25 6.97 -4.07
C LEU A 112 17.10 8.11 -3.48
N PRO A 113 16.49 9.19 -2.98
CA PRO A 113 17.20 10.38 -2.50
C PRO A 113 17.80 10.19 -1.11
N ASN A 114 17.23 9.27 -0.31
CA ASN A 114 17.63 8.95 1.05
C ASN A 114 17.86 7.46 1.15
N ARG A 115 19.02 7.06 1.66
CA ARG A 115 19.40 5.65 1.80
C ARG A 115 20.03 5.46 3.17
N VAL A 116 19.65 4.36 3.83
CA VAL A 116 20.25 3.97 5.11
C VAL A 116 20.75 2.54 5.00
N TYR A 117 22.04 2.35 5.28
CA TYR A 117 22.66 1.04 5.34
C TYR A 117 22.78 0.58 6.79
N PHE A 118 22.27 -0.61 7.13
CA PHE A 118 22.40 -1.20 8.45
C PHE A 118 23.45 -2.32 8.39
N PRO A 119 24.61 -2.21 9.07
CA PRO A 119 25.65 -3.24 9.03
C PRO A 119 25.18 -4.58 9.62
N THR A 120 24.31 -4.53 10.62
CA THR A 120 23.78 -5.70 11.31
C THR A 120 22.71 -6.37 10.45
N GLY A 121 22.93 -7.63 10.04
CA GLY A 121 21.98 -8.40 9.22
C GLY A 121 22.06 -8.14 7.71
N SER A 122 23.01 -7.32 7.25
CA SER A 122 23.28 -7.13 5.82
C SER A 122 24.42 -8.03 5.33
N SER A 123 24.32 -8.51 4.09
CA SER A 123 25.42 -9.17 3.39
C SER A 123 26.44 -8.17 2.82
N ASP A 124 27.68 -8.60 2.60
CA ASP A 124 28.71 -7.77 1.95
C ASP A 124 28.28 -7.32 0.54
N ASP A 125 27.54 -8.16 -0.18
CA ASP A 125 26.93 -7.84 -1.48
C ASP A 125 26.00 -6.62 -1.43
N SER A 126 25.42 -6.33 -0.26
CA SER A 126 24.55 -5.16 -0.07
C SER A 126 25.34 -3.85 -0.04
N ARG A 127 26.68 -3.87 -0.03
CA ARG A 127 27.55 -2.68 -0.07
C ARG A 127 27.98 -2.26 -1.47
N ILE A 128 27.75 -3.09 -2.49
CA ILE A 128 28.37 -2.93 -3.82
C ILE A 128 28.08 -1.57 -4.47
N ALA A 129 26.87 -1.01 -4.30
CA ALA A 129 26.51 0.30 -4.86
C ALA A 129 26.53 1.45 -3.84
N TRP A 130 27.10 1.22 -2.65
CA TRP A 130 27.24 2.26 -1.63
C TRP A 130 28.56 3.04 -1.83
N PRO A 131 28.57 4.35 -1.53
CA PRO A 131 29.81 5.09 -1.42
C PRO A 131 30.68 4.50 -0.29
N LYS A 132 31.94 4.91 -0.21
CA LYS A 132 32.86 4.47 0.85
C LYS A 132 32.25 4.78 2.23
N LEU A 133 31.76 3.75 2.90
CA LEU A 133 31.10 3.87 4.20
C LEU A 133 32.15 4.00 5.32
N PRO A 134 31.89 4.82 6.35
CA PRO A 134 32.73 4.88 7.53
C PRO A 134 32.71 3.53 8.28
N PRO A 135 33.83 3.14 8.92
CA PRO A 135 33.87 1.93 9.73
C PRO A 135 32.87 2.05 10.88
N THR A 136 31.87 1.18 10.88
CA THR A 136 30.73 1.25 11.81
C THR A 136 30.54 -0.12 12.46
N ALA A 137 30.38 -0.15 13.79
CA ALA A 137 30.15 -1.39 14.52
C ALA A 137 28.79 -2.02 14.16
N PRO A 138 28.70 -3.36 14.02
CA PRO A 138 27.45 -4.07 13.73
C PRO A 138 26.58 -4.18 14.98
N VAL A 139 26.00 -3.06 15.39
CA VAL A 139 25.03 -2.98 16.49
C VAL A 139 23.62 -2.89 15.89
N VAL A 140 22.64 -3.56 16.50
CA VAL A 140 21.23 -3.48 16.08
C VAL A 140 20.76 -2.02 16.11
N GLY A 141 20.08 -1.59 15.05
CA GLY A 141 19.61 -0.21 14.89
C GLY A 141 20.70 0.80 14.52
N ARG A 142 21.99 0.42 14.48
CA ARG A 142 23.04 1.30 13.96
C ARG A 142 23.01 1.30 12.43
N GLY A 143 22.98 2.49 11.85
CA GLY A 143 22.93 2.67 10.41
C GLY A 143 23.91 3.73 9.93
N VAL A 144 24.16 3.74 8.63
CA VAL A 144 24.86 4.80 7.91
C VAL A 144 23.86 5.41 6.93
N ALA A 145 23.50 6.67 7.17
CA ALA A 145 22.60 7.43 6.33
C ALA A 145 23.39 8.22 5.27
N VAL A 146 22.88 8.20 4.04
CA VAL A 146 23.41 8.94 2.90
C VAL A 146 22.23 9.57 2.15
N GLY A 147 22.37 10.82 1.75
CA GLY A 147 21.42 11.49 0.86
C GLY A 147 20.91 12.83 1.38
N ALA A 148 19.70 13.21 0.98
CA ALA A 148 19.11 14.49 1.36
C ALA A 148 18.90 14.64 2.88
N VAL A 149 18.65 13.54 3.59
CA VAL A 149 18.47 13.47 5.05
C VAL A 149 19.72 13.90 5.83
N THR A 150 20.89 13.82 5.20
CA THR A 150 22.19 14.23 5.75
C THR A 150 22.78 15.41 4.98
N ALA A 151 21.96 16.18 4.27
CA ALA A 151 22.40 17.29 3.41
C ALA A 151 23.53 16.88 2.42
N GLY A 152 23.51 15.63 1.96
CA GLY A 152 24.50 15.08 1.02
C GLY A 152 25.76 14.49 1.65
N SER A 153 25.99 14.63 2.96
CA SER A 153 27.10 13.97 3.64
C SER A 153 26.78 12.52 4.02
N THR A 154 27.78 11.73 4.40
CA THR A 154 27.55 10.42 5.03
C THR A 154 27.53 10.59 6.55
N ALA A 155 26.53 10.07 7.23
CA ALA A 155 26.42 10.16 8.69
C ALA A 155 26.12 8.79 9.32
N VAL A 156 26.78 8.49 10.43
CA VAL A 156 26.44 7.31 11.26
C VAL A 156 25.31 7.70 12.20
N CYS A 157 24.25 6.91 12.26
CA CYS A 157 23.07 7.15 13.07
C CYS A 157 22.66 5.91 13.87
N GLN A 158 21.95 6.13 14.97
CA GLN A 158 21.33 5.08 15.78
C GLN A 158 19.82 5.27 15.70
N PHE A 159 19.14 4.27 15.16
CA PHE A 159 17.68 4.21 15.15
C PHE A 159 17.20 3.74 16.52
N TYR A 160 16.15 4.38 17.00
CA TYR A 160 15.44 3.93 18.18
C TYR A 160 14.34 2.96 17.74
N THR A 161 14.09 1.93 18.55
CA THR A 161 12.83 1.20 18.51
C THR A 161 11.80 2.02 19.26
N ALA A 162 10.63 2.24 18.66
CA ALA A 162 9.51 2.73 19.45
C ALA A 162 9.25 1.68 20.53
N ALA A 163 9.19 2.08 21.80
CA ALA A 163 8.80 1.17 22.86
C ALA A 163 7.40 0.65 22.53
N HIS A 164 7.29 -0.61 22.13
CA HIS A 164 6.07 -1.34 22.42
C HIS A 164 5.98 -1.31 23.94
N SER A 165 4.89 -0.79 24.49
CA SER A 165 4.59 -0.90 25.91
C SER A 165 4.50 -2.38 26.27
N GLU A 166 5.64 -3.01 26.61
CA GLU A 166 5.76 -4.38 27.11
C GLU A 166 5.22 -4.50 28.56
N GLY A 167 4.23 -3.69 28.92
CA GLY A 167 3.69 -3.58 30.28
C GLY A 167 2.24 -3.11 30.36
N GLU A 168 1.46 -3.18 29.28
CA GLU A 168 -0.01 -3.05 29.39
C GLU A 168 -0.65 -4.42 29.21
N ASP A 169 -0.86 -5.08 30.35
CA ASP A 169 -1.91 -6.07 30.53
C ASP A 169 -3.21 -5.62 29.84
N ALA A 170 -3.75 -6.49 28.99
CA ALA A 170 -5.17 -6.62 28.69
C ALA A 170 -6.01 -5.32 28.70
N GLY A 171 -5.71 -4.39 27.81
CA GLY A 171 -6.63 -3.34 27.39
C GLY A 171 -6.48 -3.12 25.90
N PRO A 172 -7.56 -2.93 25.12
CA PRO A 172 -7.38 -2.42 23.76
C PRO A 172 -6.65 -1.10 23.94
N VAL A 173 -5.42 -1.00 23.41
CA VAL A 173 -4.72 0.27 23.28
C VAL A 173 -5.74 1.20 22.64
N GLN A 174 -6.35 2.05 23.46
CA GLN A 174 -7.14 3.16 22.98
C GLN A 174 -6.10 4.09 22.41
N VAL A 175 -5.65 3.78 21.19
CA VAL A 175 -5.25 4.78 20.24
C VAL A 175 -6.49 5.67 20.23
N GLN A 176 -6.46 6.73 21.05
CA GLN A 176 -7.43 7.80 21.02
C GLN A 176 -7.67 7.99 19.55
N ALA A 177 -8.88 7.67 19.11
CA ALA A 177 -9.25 7.75 17.72
C ALA A 177 -9.13 9.23 17.41
N LEU A 178 -7.92 9.66 17.04
CA LEU A 178 -7.67 10.91 16.37
C LEU A 178 -8.66 10.81 15.24
N SER A 179 -9.75 11.56 15.39
CA SER A 179 -10.85 11.58 14.46
C SER A 179 -10.23 12.07 13.17
N LEU A 180 -9.78 11.13 12.34
CA LEU A 180 -9.19 11.44 11.07
C LEU A 180 -10.31 12.10 10.30
N SER A 181 -10.20 13.41 10.07
CA SER A 181 -11.18 14.16 9.27
C SER A 181 -11.36 13.52 7.89
N ARG A 182 -10.34 12.77 7.44
CA ARG A 182 -10.37 11.98 6.21
C ARG A 182 -9.52 10.73 6.37
N ARG A 183 -10.11 9.55 6.14
CA ARG A 183 -9.40 8.26 6.14
C ARG A 183 -8.73 8.04 4.77
N PRO A 184 -7.56 7.39 4.70
CA PRO A 184 -7.01 6.95 3.42
C PRO A 184 -7.95 5.91 2.77
N PHE A 185 -7.92 5.83 1.43
CA PHE A 185 -8.68 4.81 0.70
C PHE A 185 -8.23 3.40 1.12
N ARG A 186 -9.16 2.45 1.04
CA ARG A 186 -8.90 1.05 1.41
C ARG A 186 -8.77 0.16 0.19
N ILE A 187 -8.02 -0.92 0.35
CA ILE A 187 -7.90 -1.99 -0.66
C ILE A 187 -8.11 -3.31 0.05
N GLU A 188 -9.39 -3.64 0.23
CA GLU A 188 -9.86 -4.82 0.92
C GLU A 188 -9.77 -6.04 -0.01
N PRO A 189 -9.46 -7.23 0.54
CA PRO A 189 -9.48 -8.45 -0.25
C PRO A 189 -10.94 -8.77 -0.60
N LEU A 190 -11.17 -9.34 -1.79
CA LEU A 190 -12.51 -9.80 -2.13
C LEU A 190 -12.86 -10.98 -1.20
N PRO A 191 -13.91 -10.89 -0.38
CA PRO A 191 -14.27 -11.96 0.53
C PRO A 191 -14.75 -13.19 -0.22
N ALA A 192 -14.39 -14.38 0.25
CA ALA A 192 -14.84 -15.65 -0.32
C ALA A 192 -16.36 -15.84 -0.16
N VAL A 193 -16.94 -15.28 0.89
CA VAL A 193 -18.37 -15.35 1.20
C VAL A 193 -18.85 -13.98 1.65
N VAL A 194 -19.97 -13.52 1.08
CA VAL A 194 -20.61 -12.27 1.47
C VAL A 194 -22.02 -12.58 1.96
N PRO A 195 -22.32 -12.40 3.25
CA PRO A 195 -23.68 -12.52 3.76
C PRO A 195 -24.58 -11.46 3.13
N VAL A 196 -25.80 -11.84 2.75
CA VAL A 196 -26.78 -10.93 2.14
C VAL A 196 -27.06 -9.71 3.03
N ALA A 197 -27.10 -9.90 4.36
CA ALA A 197 -27.29 -8.81 5.32
C ALA A 197 -26.22 -7.71 5.18
N GLN A 198 -24.95 -8.07 4.98
CA GLN A 198 -23.88 -7.09 4.80
C GLN A 198 -24.02 -6.29 3.50
N ILE A 199 -24.57 -6.90 2.44
CA ILE A 199 -24.87 -6.20 1.18
C ILE A 199 -25.98 -5.19 1.40
N LEU A 200 -27.05 -5.58 2.12
CA LEU A 200 -28.19 -4.71 2.41
C LEU A 200 -27.82 -3.53 3.32
N ASP A 201 -26.96 -3.74 4.32
CA ASP A 201 -26.51 -2.68 5.22
C ASP A 201 -25.68 -1.62 4.49
N ARG A 202 -24.76 -2.04 3.60
CA ARG A 202 -23.95 -1.12 2.78
C ARG A 202 -24.76 -0.40 1.70
N ALA A 203 -25.79 -1.07 1.21
CA ALA A 203 -26.66 -0.62 0.13
C ALA A 203 -27.57 0.56 0.48
N ALA A 204 -27.87 0.77 1.76
CA ALA A 204 -28.67 1.92 2.21
C ALA A 204 -27.93 3.26 2.04
N VAL A 205 -26.60 3.22 1.89
CA VAL A 205 -25.74 4.39 2.00
C VAL A 205 -25.37 5.01 0.65
N GLN A 206 -25.31 4.23 -0.44
CA GLN A 206 -24.77 4.70 -1.73
C GLN A 206 -25.51 4.09 -2.94
N ILE A 207 -26.36 4.89 -3.60
CA ILE A 207 -26.82 4.61 -4.97
C ILE A 207 -26.18 5.68 -5.86
N PRO A 208 -25.32 5.32 -6.83
CA PRO A 208 -24.73 6.28 -7.76
C PRO A 208 -25.81 7.03 -8.55
N ALA A 209 -25.59 8.33 -8.79
CA ALA A 209 -26.58 9.22 -9.44
C ALA A 209 -27.06 8.69 -10.81
N GLU A 210 -26.19 8.02 -11.57
CA GLU A 210 -26.53 7.39 -12.86
C GLU A 210 -27.54 6.24 -12.70
N LEU A 211 -27.39 5.42 -11.66
CA LEU A 211 -28.31 4.34 -11.33
C LEU A 211 -29.64 4.91 -10.81
N THR A 212 -29.60 6.01 -10.06
CA THR A 212 -30.81 6.74 -9.63
C THR A 212 -31.62 7.27 -10.82
N ALA A 213 -30.95 7.82 -11.83
CA ALA A 213 -31.61 8.27 -13.07
C ALA A 213 -32.26 7.11 -13.84
N ARG A 214 -31.67 5.90 -13.80
CA ARG A 214 -32.27 4.70 -14.37
C ARG A 214 -33.48 4.22 -13.55
N VAL A 215 -33.42 4.28 -12.21
CA VAL A 215 -34.59 3.97 -11.36
C VAL A 215 -35.76 4.89 -11.69
N ALA A 216 -35.51 6.19 -11.87
CA ALA A 216 -36.54 7.16 -12.28
C ALA A 216 -37.17 6.83 -13.64
N ARG A 217 -36.49 6.05 -14.50
CA ARG A 217 -36.99 5.56 -15.79
C ARG A 217 -37.66 4.18 -15.71
N GLY A 218 -38.01 3.71 -14.51
CA GLY A 218 -38.73 2.46 -14.28
C GLY A 218 -37.86 1.20 -14.16
N TYR A 219 -36.53 1.35 -14.09
CA TYR A 219 -35.63 0.22 -13.82
C TYR A 219 -35.66 -0.16 -12.35
N ARG A 220 -35.54 -1.46 -12.05
CA ARG A 220 -35.25 -1.98 -10.71
C ARG A 220 -33.76 -2.23 -10.58
N LEU A 221 -33.18 -1.96 -9.42
CA LEU A 221 -31.77 -2.26 -9.15
C LEU A 221 -31.66 -3.61 -8.45
N LEU A 222 -31.06 -4.58 -9.12
CA LEU A 222 -30.71 -5.88 -8.53
C LEU A 222 -29.28 -5.81 -8.01
N ARG A 223 -29.10 -6.03 -6.70
CA ARG A 223 -27.78 -6.09 -6.08
C ARG A 223 -27.24 -7.51 -6.17
N ILE A 224 -26.05 -7.66 -6.72
CA ILE A 224 -25.48 -8.98 -7.03
C ILE A 224 -24.26 -9.33 -6.18
N GLY A 225 -23.64 -8.36 -5.50
CA GLY A 225 -22.47 -8.62 -4.66
C GLY A 225 -21.73 -7.35 -4.25
N VAL A 226 -20.44 -7.50 -3.98
CA VAL A 226 -19.51 -6.39 -3.69
C VAL A 226 -18.33 -6.42 -4.65
N GLY A 227 -17.72 -5.27 -4.90
CA GLY A 227 -16.60 -5.12 -5.81
C GLY A 227 -15.81 -3.85 -5.52
N GLY A 228 -14.79 -3.58 -6.35
CA GLY A 228 -13.95 -2.41 -6.14
C GLY A 228 -13.03 -2.54 -4.92
N ASP A 229 -12.23 -1.50 -4.69
CA ASP A 229 -11.14 -1.51 -3.70
C ASP A 229 -11.69 -1.46 -2.26
N GLU A 230 -12.88 -0.88 -2.06
CA GLU A 230 -13.51 -0.72 -0.75
C GLU A 230 -14.74 -1.64 -0.53
N LEU A 231 -14.89 -2.67 -1.38
CA LEU A 231 -16.02 -3.63 -1.32
C LEU A 231 -17.38 -2.93 -1.39
N GLU A 232 -17.51 -2.02 -2.35
CA GLU A 232 -18.73 -1.30 -2.66
C GLU A 232 -19.80 -2.25 -3.24
N PRO A 233 -21.10 -2.06 -2.94
CA PRO A 233 -22.16 -2.87 -3.52
C PRO A 233 -22.23 -2.76 -5.05
N VAL A 234 -22.20 -3.89 -5.74
CA VAL A 234 -22.37 -3.97 -7.20
C VAL A 234 -23.85 -4.20 -7.52
N SER A 235 -24.40 -3.31 -8.35
CA SER A 235 -25.82 -3.31 -8.73
C SER A 235 -25.98 -3.36 -10.25
N VAL A 236 -26.98 -4.10 -10.71
CA VAL A 236 -27.36 -4.17 -12.12
C VAL A 236 -28.79 -3.65 -12.30
N PRO A 237 -29.01 -2.66 -13.19
CA PRO A 237 -30.35 -2.21 -13.53
C PRO A 237 -31.06 -3.26 -14.41
N VAL A 238 -32.26 -3.65 -14.00
CA VAL A 238 -33.12 -4.61 -14.69
C VAL A 238 -34.50 -4.01 -14.92
N THR A 239 -35.07 -4.26 -16.10
CA THR A 239 -36.44 -3.88 -16.43
C THR A 239 -37.42 -5.00 -16.09
N ALA A 240 -38.71 -4.68 -15.98
CA ALA A 240 -39.74 -5.71 -15.99
C ALA A 240 -39.59 -6.57 -17.25
N ALA A 241 -39.67 -7.90 -17.10
CA ALA A 241 -39.43 -8.88 -18.17
C ALA A 241 -38.05 -8.79 -18.86
N GLY A 242 -37.04 -8.19 -18.22
CA GLY A 242 -35.67 -8.17 -18.72
C GLY A 242 -34.97 -9.53 -18.60
N VAL A 243 -34.00 -9.78 -19.49
CA VAL A 243 -33.19 -11.00 -19.50
C VAL A 243 -31.75 -10.68 -19.08
N MET A 244 -31.16 -11.52 -18.24
CA MET A 244 -29.75 -11.45 -17.84
C MET A 244 -29.10 -12.82 -18.05
N ALA A 245 -27.99 -12.86 -18.76
CA ALA A 245 -27.19 -14.06 -18.90
C ALA A 245 -26.28 -14.23 -17.68
N VAL A 246 -26.26 -15.43 -17.12
CA VAL A 246 -25.31 -15.86 -16.07
C VAL A 246 -24.62 -17.11 -16.60
N LEU A 247 -23.30 -17.07 -16.69
CA LEU A 247 -22.47 -18.18 -17.17
C LEU A 247 -21.52 -18.60 -16.04
N GLY A 248 -21.50 -19.88 -15.69
CA GLY A 248 -20.64 -20.45 -14.65
C GLY A 248 -21.18 -21.78 -14.11
N GLY A 249 -20.27 -22.66 -13.68
CA GLY A 249 -20.55 -24.00 -13.13
C GLY A 249 -19.27 -24.62 -12.58
#